data_AF-K1S5L6-F1
#
_entry.id   AF-K1S5L6-F1
#
_cell.length_a   1.000
_cell.length_b   1.000
_cell.length_c   1.000
_cell.angle_alpha   90.00
_cell.angle_beta   90.00
_cell.angle_gamma   90.00
#
_symmetry.space_group_name_H-M   'P 1'
#
loop_
_entity.id
_entity.type
_entity.pdbx_description
1 polymer ?
#
loop_
_entity_poly.entity_id
_entity_poly.type
_entity_poly.pdbx_seq_one_letter_code
_entity_poly.pdbx_strand_id
1 'polypeptide(L)'
;STRALSIGYYNSAYIDIVVGVFMILFGANFSLYYLILLGNIRTALRNEELRWFLGIIAFAVLTIAVDIRNLYGGVGHALRYSFFQVTSIISTTGFATADFNLWPEYSKFLLVLLMFVGGCAGSTAGGLKVSRVMLLFKSCTIEVKKMLRPRCVENVRLDGKPVDAQTVYNALTYFTFYIIILLIAGLIVS
;
A
#
# COMPACT_ATOMS: atom_id res chain seq x y z
N SER A 1 16.24 -13.71 -1.40
CA SER A 1 16.03 -15.18 -1.36
C SER A 1 17.25 -15.87 -1.91
N THR A 2 17.66 -17.01 -1.34
CA THR A 2 18.69 -17.90 -1.92
C THR A 2 18.11 -19.01 -2.80
N ARG A 3 16.77 -19.09 -2.91
CA ARG A 3 16.03 -20.11 -3.67
C ARG A 3 15.24 -19.45 -4.82
N ALA A 4 15.11 -20.18 -5.93
CA ALA A 4 14.40 -19.72 -7.14
C ALA A 4 12.91 -19.42 -6.88
N LEU A 5 12.22 -20.27 -6.11
CA LEU A 5 10.82 -20.07 -5.71
C LEU A 5 10.62 -19.08 -4.56
N SER A 6 11.63 -18.25 -4.26
CA SER A 6 11.60 -17.29 -3.16
C SER A 6 11.22 -17.97 -1.82
N ILE A 7 10.29 -17.38 -1.06
CA ILE A 7 9.79 -17.94 0.20
C ILE A 7 8.84 -19.13 -0.02
N GLY A 8 8.23 -19.24 -1.20
CA GLY A 8 7.43 -20.39 -1.61
C GLY A 8 8.16 -21.73 -1.51
N TYR A 9 9.50 -21.75 -1.59
CA TYR A 9 10.31 -22.96 -1.41
C TYR A 9 10.08 -23.63 -0.04
N TYR A 10 9.89 -22.85 1.02
CA TYR A 10 9.79 -23.39 2.38
C TYR A 10 8.40 -23.95 2.71
N ASN A 11 7.38 -23.59 1.93
CA ASN A 11 5.98 -24.03 2.06
C ASN A 11 5.44 -24.08 3.52
N SER A 12 5.89 -23.19 4.39
CA SER A 12 5.55 -23.18 5.81
C SER A 12 4.68 -21.98 6.17
N ALA A 13 3.50 -22.23 6.74
CA ALA A 13 2.58 -21.18 7.16
C ALA A 13 3.22 -20.22 8.18
N TYR A 14 4.07 -20.77 9.05
CA TYR A 14 4.80 -19.98 10.02
C TYR A 14 5.73 -18.97 9.35
N ILE A 15 6.50 -19.38 8.34
CA ILE A 15 7.45 -18.51 7.65
C ILE A 15 6.71 -17.40 6.88
N ASP A 16 5.62 -17.74 6.21
CA ASP A 16 4.83 -16.76 5.45
C ASP A 16 4.27 -15.67 6.38
N ILE A 17 3.72 -16.06 7.54
CA ILE A 17 3.15 -15.12 8.51
C ILE A 17 4.25 -14.24 9.12
N VAL A 18 5.35 -14.84 9.59
CA VAL A 18 6.46 -14.09 10.20
C VAL A 18 7.01 -13.08 9.21
N VAL A 19 7.35 -13.51 7.99
CA VAL A 19 7.92 -12.60 7.00
C VAL A 19 6.92 -11.52 6.59
N GLY A 20 5.64 -11.87 6.40
CA GLY A 20 4.60 -10.89 6.11
C GLY A 20 4.46 -9.85 7.23
N VAL A 21 4.43 -10.25 8.49
CA VAL A 21 4.36 -9.29 9.61
C VAL A 21 5.57 -8.34 9.60
N PHE A 22 6.80 -8.84 9.40
CA PHE A 22 7.98 -7.98 9.32
C PHE A 22 7.94 -7.04 8.10
N MET A 23 7.42 -7.46 6.96
CA MET A 23 7.23 -6.57 5.80
C MET A 23 6.27 -5.41 6.12
N ILE A 24 5.17 -5.66 6.82
CA ILE A 24 4.27 -4.59 7.27
C ILE A 24 5.00 -3.64 8.21
N LEU A 25 5.78 -4.19 9.15
CA LEU A 25 6.53 -3.38 10.10
C LEU A 25 7.55 -2.48 9.38
N PHE A 26 8.36 -3.02 8.48
CA PHE A 26 9.33 -2.21 7.71
C PHE A 26 8.67 -1.29 6.67
N GLY A 27 7.45 -1.60 6.23
CA GLY A 27 6.62 -0.75 5.38
C GLY A 27 5.95 0.41 6.11
N ALA A 28 5.91 0.38 7.45
CA ALA A 28 5.42 1.48 8.29
C ALA A 28 6.49 2.57 8.47
N ASN A 29 6.04 3.76 8.87
CA ASN A 29 6.91 4.94 9.01
C ASN A 29 7.87 4.80 10.21
N PHE A 30 9.18 4.97 9.99
CA PHE A 30 10.21 4.88 11.04
C PHE A 30 10.05 5.90 12.18
N SER A 31 9.50 7.08 11.90
CA SER A 31 9.21 8.08 12.93
C SER A 31 8.17 7.60 13.94
N LEU A 32 7.27 6.69 13.57
CA LEU A 32 6.29 6.12 14.50
C LEU A 32 6.96 5.17 15.50
N TYR A 33 7.97 4.40 15.06
CA TYR A 33 8.77 3.57 15.97
C TYR A 33 9.55 4.41 16.98
N TYR A 34 10.16 5.50 16.52
CA TYR A 34 10.81 6.45 17.41
C TYR A 34 9.84 7.01 18.46
N LEU A 35 8.61 7.34 18.04
CA LEU A 35 7.58 7.87 18.93
C LEU A 35 7.04 6.81 19.93
N ILE A 36 7.02 5.53 19.54
CA ILE A 36 6.74 4.39 20.42
C ILE A 36 7.86 4.22 21.46
N LEU A 37 9.13 4.35 21.06
CA LEU A 37 10.28 4.27 21.97
C LEU A 37 10.27 5.40 23.02
N LEU A 38 9.73 6.56 22.68
CA LEU A 38 9.49 7.66 23.62
C LEU A 38 8.28 7.46 24.54
N GLY A 39 7.57 6.32 24.43
CA GLY A 39 6.41 5.98 25.26
C GLY A 39 5.06 6.52 24.77
N ASN A 40 5.01 7.22 23.63
CA ASN A 40 3.78 7.86 23.15
C ASN A 40 2.99 6.96 22.16
N ILE A 41 2.74 5.72 22.56
CA ILE A 41 2.14 4.67 21.70
C ILE A 41 0.77 5.10 21.14
N ARG A 42 -0.03 5.81 21.95
CA ARG A 42 -1.37 6.26 21.54
C ARG A 42 -1.33 7.20 20.34
N THR A 43 -0.34 8.08 20.28
CA THR A 43 -0.19 9.02 19.16
C THR A 43 0.30 8.29 17.91
N ALA A 44 1.20 7.30 18.06
CA ALA A 44 1.65 6.48 16.94
C ALA A 44 0.50 5.70 16.28
N LEU A 45 -0.39 5.09 17.07
CA LEU A 45 -1.55 4.34 16.56
C LEU A 45 -2.67 5.24 16.02
N ARG A 46 -2.74 6.50 16.46
CA ARG A 46 -3.72 7.47 15.96
C ARG A 46 -3.31 8.09 14.62
N ASN A 47 -2.06 7.91 14.21
CA ASN A 47 -1.52 8.44 12.98
C ASN A 47 -2.37 8.04 11.76
N GLU A 48 -2.76 9.04 10.98
CA GLU A 48 -3.64 8.84 9.84
C GLU A 48 -3.03 7.90 8.78
N GLU A 49 -1.75 8.09 8.44
CA GLU A 49 -1.07 7.33 7.38
C GLU A 49 -0.97 5.84 7.73
N LEU A 50 -0.59 5.50 8.97
CA LEU A 50 -0.51 4.11 9.42
C LEU A 50 -1.88 3.42 9.34
N ARG A 51 -2.96 4.11 9.73
CA ARG A 51 -4.32 3.55 9.69
C ARG A 51 -4.78 3.30 8.26
N TRP A 52 -4.48 4.20 7.33
CA TRP A 52 -4.77 4.00 5.91
C TRP A 52 -3.95 2.86 5.32
N PHE A 53 -2.65 2.77 5.65
CA PHE A 53 -1.79 1.67 5.21
C PHE A 53 -2.32 0.31 5.66
N LEU A 54 -2.60 0.15 6.96
CA LEU A 54 -3.18 -1.09 7.49
C LEU A 54 -4.58 -1.37 6.95
N GLY A 55 -5.39 -0.33 6.74
CA GLY A 55 -6.73 -0.45 6.14
C GLY A 55 -6.69 -0.95 4.69
N ILE A 56 -5.77 -0.43 3.87
CA ILE A 56 -5.55 -0.87 2.48
C ILE A 56 -5.11 -2.33 2.45
N ILE A 57 -4.16 -2.72 3.32
CA ILE A 57 -3.72 -4.12 3.43
C ILE A 57 -4.88 -5.01 3.82
N ALA A 58 -5.59 -4.69 4.90
CA ALA A 58 -6.70 -5.51 5.38
C ALA A 58 -7.80 -5.65 4.32
N PHE A 59 -8.16 -4.56 3.64
CA PHE A 59 -9.13 -4.58 2.56
C PHE A 59 -8.68 -5.49 1.42
N ALA A 60 -7.45 -5.32 0.92
CA ALA A 60 -6.95 -6.11 -0.19
C ALA A 60 -6.79 -7.60 0.15
N VAL A 61 -6.32 -7.93 1.37
CA VAL A 61 -6.22 -9.32 1.83
C VAL A 61 -7.60 -9.97 1.86
N LEU A 62 -8.61 -9.30 2.42
CA LEU A 62 -9.95 -9.88 2.54
C LEU A 62 -10.63 -10.06 1.18
N THR A 63 -10.57 -9.07 0.29
CA THR A 63 -11.23 -9.18 -1.01
C THR A 63 -10.55 -10.21 -1.90
N ILE A 64 -9.21 -10.25 -1.91
CA ILE A 64 -8.45 -11.28 -2.65
C ILE A 64 -8.70 -12.66 -2.06
N ALA A 65 -8.70 -12.81 -0.73
CA ALA A 65 -8.97 -14.11 -0.10
C ALA A 65 -10.34 -14.67 -0.48
N VAL A 66 -11.36 -13.82 -0.60
CA VAL A 66 -12.70 -14.23 -1.06
C VAL A 66 -12.67 -14.63 -2.53
N ASP A 67 -11.94 -13.91 -3.37
CA ASP A 67 -11.81 -14.18 -4.81
C ASP A 67 -11.07 -15.51 -5.09
N ILE A 68 -9.97 -15.78 -4.37
CA ILE A 68 -9.15 -16.98 -4.59
C ILE A 68 -9.57 -18.20 -3.76
N ARG A 69 -10.65 -18.10 -2.95
CA ARG A 69 -11.06 -19.17 -2.01
C ARG A 69 -11.27 -20.53 -2.67
N ASN A 70 -11.79 -20.54 -3.90
CA ASN A 70 -12.08 -21.75 -4.66
C ASN A 70 -10.80 -22.39 -5.22
N LEU A 71 -9.75 -21.60 -5.43
CA LEU A 71 -8.49 -22.05 -6.03
C LEU A 71 -7.63 -22.86 -5.05
N TYR A 72 -7.74 -22.57 -3.76
CA TYR A 72 -6.90 -23.15 -2.70
C TYR A 72 -7.66 -24.04 -1.72
N GLY A 73 -8.90 -24.42 -2.03
CA GLY A 73 -9.67 -25.43 -1.29
C GLY A 73 -9.99 -25.10 0.17
N GLY A 74 -9.78 -23.85 0.62
CA GLY A 74 -10.03 -23.45 1.99
C GLY A 74 -9.72 -21.98 2.28
N VAL A 75 -10.54 -21.37 3.15
CA VAL A 75 -10.41 -19.96 3.55
C VAL A 75 -9.08 -19.68 4.23
N GLY A 76 -8.56 -20.63 5.03
CA GLY A 76 -7.26 -20.47 5.70
C GLY A 76 -6.08 -20.35 4.74
N HIS A 77 -6.05 -21.19 3.68
CA HIS A 77 -5.01 -21.11 2.66
C HIS A 77 -5.14 -19.85 1.80
N ALA A 78 -6.36 -19.49 1.40
CA ALA A 78 -6.63 -18.26 0.67
C ALA A 78 -6.19 -17.00 1.46
N LEU A 79 -6.51 -16.94 2.76
CA LEU A 79 -6.05 -15.85 3.63
C LEU A 79 -4.53 -15.81 3.77
N ARG A 80 -3.87 -16.96 3.93
CA ARG A 80 -2.41 -17.03 4.03
C ARG A 80 -1.74 -16.50 2.75
N TYR A 81 -2.13 -17.00 1.58
CA TYR A 81 -1.50 -16.61 0.32
C TYR A 81 -1.83 -15.17 -0.07
N SER A 82 -3.07 -14.72 0.13
CA SER A 82 -3.44 -13.31 -0.09
C SER A 82 -2.68 -12.37 0.85
N PHE A 83 -2.59 -12.69 2.15
CA PHE A 83 -1.83 -11.92 3.14
C PHE A 83 -0.38 -11.74 2.70
N PHE A 84 0.28 -12.84 2.33
CA PHE A 84 1.68 -12.79 1.94
C PHE A 84 1.90 -11.95 0.68
N GLN A 85 1.08 -12.18 -0.37
CA GLN A 85 1.27 -11.49 -1.65
C GLN A 85 0.93 -10.00 -1.55
N VAL A 86 -0.20 -9.65 -0.92
CA VAL A 86 -0.59 -8.25 -0.68
C VAL A 86 0.50 -7.52 0.07
N THR A 87 0.99 -8.12 1.16
CA THR A 87 2.01 -7.50 1.99
C THR A 87 3.33 -7.34 1.24
N SER A 88 3.79 -8.38 0.54
CA SER A 88 5.05 -8.34 -0.19
C SER A 88 5.05 -7.32 -1.33
N ILE A 89 3.90 -7.17 -1.98
CA ILE A 89 3.73 -6.27 -3.12
C ILE A 89 3.61 -4.82 -2.64
N ILE A 90 2.78 -4.54 -1.64
CA ILE A 90 2.61 -3.18 -1.10
C ILE A 90 3.88 -2.67 -0.41
N SER A 91 4.67 -3.53 0.25
CA SER A 91 5.97 -3.15 0.82
C SER A 91 7.10 -3.13 -0.20
N THR A 92 6.81 -3.37 -1.47
CA THR A 92 7.77 -3.46 -2.58
C THR A 92 8.95 -4.39 -2.32
N THR A 93 8.75 -5.44 -1.52
CA THR A 93 9.80 -6.43 -1.21
C THR A 93 9.93 -7.48 -2.30
N GLY A 94 8.83 -7.80 -3.00
CA GLY A 94 8.86 -8.66 -4.18
C GLY A 94 9.13 -10.14 -3.91
N PHE A 95 8.91 -10.63 -2.68
CA PHE A 95 8.85 -12.06 -2.41
C PHE A 95 7.53 -12.67 -2.88
N ALA A 96 7.57 -13.94 -3.27
CA ALA A 96 6.40 -14.68 -3.74
C ALA A 96 6.31 -16.03 -3.02
N THR A 97 5.08 -16.45 -2.70
CA THR A 97 4.76 -17.77 -2.14
C THR A 97 3.81 -18.58 -3.02
N ALA A 98 3.08 -17.90 -3.91
CA ALA A 98 2.15 -18.47 -4.86
C ALA A 98 2.29 -17.78 -6.22
N ASP A 99 1.96 -18.49 -7.29
CA ASP A 99 1.89 -17.89 -8.62
C ASP A 99 0.56 -17.13 -8.78
N PHE A 100 0.62 -15.81 -8.59
CA PHE A 100 -0.54 -14.94 -8.72
C PHE A 100 -0.95 -14.71 -10.19
N ASN A 101 -0.20 -15.19 -11.19
CA ASN A 101 -0.64 -15.15 -12.58
C ASN A 101 -1.85 -16.06 -12.83
N LEU A 102 -2.00 -17.09 -12.02
CA LEU A 102 -3.13 -18.03 -12.06
C LEU A 102 -4.37 -17.51 -11.32
N TRP A 103 -4.26 -16.36 -10.64
CA TRP A 103 -5.39 -15.80 -9.89
C TRP A 103 -6.41 -15.14 -10.82
N PRO A 104 -7.64 -14.88 -10.37
CA PRO A 104 -8.61 -14.16 -11.17
C PRO A 104 -8.15 -12.72 -11.49
N GLU A 105 -8.69 -12.15 -12.57
CA GLU A 105 -8.28 -10.82 -13.06
C GLU A 105 -8.51 -9.71 -12.02
N TYR A 106 -9.56 -9.83 -11.19
CA TYR A 106 -9.81 -8.91 -10.08
C TYR A 106 -8.63 -8.85 -9.12
N SER A 107 -8.14 -10.00 -8.66
CA SER A 107 -7.00 -10.10 -7.76
C SER A 107 -5.72 -9.55 -8.39
N LYS A 108 -5.44 -9.88 -9.66
CA LYS A 108 -4.28 -9.34 -10.39
C LYS A 108 -4.32 -7.82 -10.48
N PHE A 109 -5.46 -7.25 -10.86
CA PHE A 109 -5.64 -5.81 -10.97
C PHE A 109 -5.41 -5.11 -9.63
N LEU A 110 -5.95 -5.67 -8.53
CA LEU A 110 -5.76 -5.11 -7.20
C LEU A 110 -4.30 -5.16 -6.75
N LEU A 111 -3.60 -6.28 -7.00
CA LEU A 111 -2.16 -6.39 -6.72
C LEU A 111 -1.35 -5.36 -7.51
N VAL A 112 -1.66 -5.16 -8.78
CA VAL A 112 -1.03 -4.12 -9.61
C VAL A 112 -1.26 -2.74 -9.02
N LEU A 113 -2.48 -2.39 -8.60
CA LEU A 113 -2.75 -1.11 -7.92
C LEU A 113 -1.91 -0.93 -6.64
N LEU A 114 -1.73 -1.98 -5.84
CA LEU A 114 -0.90 -1.93 -4.63
C LEU A 114 0.56 -1.66 -4.93
N MET A 115 1.09 -2.13 -6.07
CA MET A 115 2.47 -1.82 -6.50
C MET A 115 2.69 -0.31 -6.65
N PHE A 116 1.68 0.43 -7.14
CA PHE A 116 1.76 1.88 -7.29
C PHE A 116 1.70 2.60 -5.95
N VAL A 117 0.81 2.16 -5.04
CA VAL A 117 0.60 2.81 -3.73
C VAL A 117 1.85 2.72 -2.87
N GLY A 118 2.43 1.53 -2.73
CA GLY A 118 3.62 1.31 -1.91
C GLY A 118 3.38 1.47 -0.40
N GLY A 119 4.47 1.65 0.37
CA GLY A 119 4.41 1.77 1.84
C GLY A 119 4.23 3.20 2.35
N CYS A 120 4.40 3.40 3.66
CA CYS A 120 4.33 4.71 4.30
C CYS A 120 5.52 5.61 3.93
N ALA A 121 5.38 6.93 4.07
CA ALA A 121 6.52 7.85 4.04
C ALA A 121 7.49 7.52 5.19
N GLY A 122 8.80 7.65 4.93
CA GLY A 122 9.82 7.32 5.93
C GLY A 122 9.94 5.82 6.25
N SER A 123 9.48 4.94 5.35
CA SER A 123 9.68 3.47 5.41
C SER A 123 10.70 3.00 4.36
N THR A 124 11.10 1.72 4.41
CA THR A 124 12.01 1.12 3.40
C THR A 124 11.33 0.80 2.07
N ALA A 125 10.00 0.86 2.01
CA ALA A 125 9.25 0.54 0.80
C ALA A 125 9.42 1.62 -0.28
N GLY A 126 9.19 1.29 -1.54
CA GLY A 126 9.15 2.22 -2.67
C GLY A 126 7.74 2.69 -2.99
N GLY A 127 7.51 3.04 -4.26
CA GLY A 127 6.22 3.45 -4.81
C GLY A 127 5.89 4.93 -4.60
N LEU A 128 4.64 5.30 -4.88
CA LEU A 128 4.13 6.66 -4.73
C LEU A 128 4.11 7.12 -3.26
N LYS A 129 3.94 6.15 -2.35
CA LYS A 129 3.71 6.26 -0.90
C LYS A 129 2.27 6.58 -0.55
N VAL A 130 1.79 5.94 0.52
CA VAL A 130 0.42 6.10 1.06
C VAL A 130 0.09 7.56 1.36
N SER A 131 1.01 8.31 1.97
CA SER A 131 0.85 9.76 2.22
C SER A 131 0.56 10.57 0.95
N ARG A 132 1.23 10.31 -0.16
CA ARG A 132 0.97 11.03 -1.43
C ARG A 132 -0.37 10.63 -2.03
N VAL A 133 -0.68 9.33 -2.06
CA VAL A 133 -2.00 8.83 -2.51
C VAL A 133 -3.12 9.51 -1.72
N MET A 134 -2.95 9.61 -0.41
CA MET A 134 -3.90 10.23 0.49
C MET A 134 -4.06 11.74 0.26
N LEU A 135 -2.96 12.47 0.07
CA LEU A 135 -2.98 13.89 -0.28
C LEU A 135 -3.73 14.14 -1.58
N LEU A 136 -3.42 13.35 -2.61
CA LEU A 136 -4.06 13.44 -3.93
C LEU A 136 -5.55 13.13 -3.84
N PHE A 137 -5.93 12.06 -3.16
CA PHE A 137 -7.33 11.69 -2.96
C PHE A 137 -8.10 12.81 -2.25
N LYS A 138 -7.57 13.33 -1.14
CA LYS A 138 -8.18 14.44 -0.40
C LYS A 138 -8.28 15.71 -1.25
N SER A 139 -7.24 16.04 -2.01
CA SER A 139 -7.25 17.16 -2.96
C SER A 139 -8.37 17.03 -3.98
N CYS A 140 -8.49 15.86 -4.63
CA CYS A 140 -9.57 15.57 -5.58
C CYS A 140 -10.96 15.70 -4.93
N THR A 141 -11.15 15.18 -3.71
CA THR A 141 -12.45 15.32 -3.03
C THR A 141 -12.82 16.78 -2.74
N ILE A 142 -11.83 17.62 -2.42
CA ILE A 142 -12.04 19.05 -2.18
C ILE A 142 -12.37 19.76 -3.50
N GLU A 143 -11.67 19.45 -4.59
CA GLU A 143 -11.97 20.04 -5.90
C GLU A 143 -13.37 19.66 -6.39
N VAL A 144 -13.78 18.40 -6.25
CA VAL A 144 -15.17 17.97 -6.56
C VAL A 144 -16.19 18.74 -5.71
N LYS A 145 -15.92 18.94 -4.42
CA LYS A 145 -16.79 19.74 -3.54
C LYS A 145 -16.85 21.21 -3.96
N LYS A 146 -15.74 21.81 -4.38
CA LYS A 146 -15.70 23.19 -4.87
C LYS A 146 -16.51 23.36 -6.16
N MET A 147 -16.47 22.38 -7.06
CA MET A 147 -17.30 22.37 -8.27
C MET A 147 -18.80 22.41 -7.91
N LEU A 148 -19.21 21.70 -6.85
CA LEU A 148 -20.59 21.72 -6.36
C LEU A 148 -20.91 22.95 -5.49
N ARG A 149 -19.93 23.49 -4.77
CA ARG A 149 -20.06 24.63 -3.84
C ARG A 149 -18.91 25.63 -4.04
N PRO A 150 -19.04 26.57 -5.00
CA PRO A 150 -17.95 27.47 -5.42
C PRO A 150 -17.42 28.39 -4.32
N ARG A 151 -18.22 28.64 -3.27
CA ARG A 151 -17.85 29.52 -2.14
C ARG A 151 -17.20 28.77 -0.96
N CYS A 152 -16.98 27.46 -1.09
CA CYS A 152 -16.40 26.66 -0.02
C CYS A 152 -14.87 26.79 -0.02
N VAL A 153 -14.29 27.25 1.09
CA VAL A 153 -12.83 27.28 1.31
C VAL A 153 -12.46 26.12 2.24
N GLU A 154 -12.14 24.96 1.66
CA GLU A 154 -11.60 23.80 2.38
C GLU A 154 -10.11 23.62 2.04
N ASN A 155 -9.29 23.42 3.07
CA ASN A 155 -7.87 23.08 2.93
C ASN A 155 -7.66 21.57 3.11
N VAL A 156 -6.73 20.99 2.36
CA VAL A 156 -6.30 19.60 2.57
C VAL A 156 -5.69 19.49 3.98
N ARG A 157 -6.13 18.50 4.77
CA ARG A 157 -5.57 18.23 6.10
C ARG A 157 -4.97 16.83 6.16
N LEU A 158 -3.80 16.69 6.77
CA LEU A 158 -3.16 15.40 7.04
C LEU A 158 -2.82 15.36 8.53
N ASP A 159 -3.28 14.31 9.22
CA ASP A 159 -3.13 14.14 10.68
C ASP A 159 -3.69 15.34 11.46
N GLY A 160 -4.82 15.89 10.99
CA GLY A 160 -5.50 17.04 11.58
C GLY A 160 -4.85 18.41 11.29
N LYS A 161 -3.68 18.45 10.67
CA LYS A 161 -2.97 19.70 10.34
C LYS A 161 -3.24 20.12 8.89
N PRO A 162 -3.47 21.42 8.61
CA PRO A 162 -3.57 21.89 7.23
C PRO A 162 -2.25 21.70 6.50
N VAL A 163 -2.34 21.22 5.26
CA VAL A 163 -1.20 21.04 4.36
C VAL A 163 -1.16 22.21 3.40
N ASP A 164 0.03 22.76 3.21
CA ASP A 164 0.23 23.89 2.32
C ASP A 164 -0.06 23.52 0.85
N ALA A 165 -0.60 24.48 0.09
CA ALA A 165 -0.96 24.28 -1.31
C ALA A 165 0.24 23.87 -2.17
N GLN A 166 1.45 24.38 -1.85
CA GLN A 166 2.68 23.98 -2.54
C GLN A 166 2.99 22.50 -2.36
N THR A 167 2.72 21.94 -1.18
CA THR A 167 2.97 20.52 -0.90
C THR A 167 2.03 19.63 -1.72
N VAL A 168 0.76 20.05 -1.86
CA VAL A 168 -0.22 19.36 -2.70
C VAL A 168 0.19 19.43 -4.18
N TYR A 169 0.62 20.60 -4.65
CA TYR A 169 1.11 20.78 -6.02
C TYR A 169 2.35 19.92 -6.30
N ASN A 170 3.29 19.85 -5.36
CA ASN A 170 4.48 18.99 -5.47
C ASN A 170 4.09 17.50 -5.53
N ALA A 171 3.08 17.07 -4.76
CA ALA A 171 2.57 15.70 -4.81
C ALA A 171 1.93 15.37 -6.17
N LEU A 172 1.16 16.30 -6.74
CA LEU A 172 0.60 16.18 -8.10
C LEU A 172 1.71 16.10 -9.15
N THR A 173 2.71 16.96 -9.05
CA THR A 173 3.86 16.99 -9.98
C THR A 173 4.61 15.67 -9.94
N TYR A 174 4.91 15.16 -8.73
CA TYR A 174 5.55 13.87 -8.55
C TYR A 174 4.73 12.74 -9.18
N PHE A 175 3.42 12.71 -8.96
CA PHE A 175 2.53 11.71 -9.55
C PHE A 175 2.54 11.75 -11.08
N THR A 176 2.47 12.94 -11.68
CA THR A 176 2.52 13.12 -13.13
C THR A 176 3.82 12.58 -13.72
N PHE A 177 4.98 12.94 -13.15
CA PHE A 177 6.27 12.41 -13.61
C PHE A 177 6.38 10.90 -13.41
N TYR A 178 5.87 10.37 -12.28
CA TYR A 178 5.86 8.94 -11.98
C TYR A 178 5.12 8.16 -13.07
N ILE A 179 3.93 8.60 -13.47
CA ILE A 179 3.14 7.97 -14.54
C ILE A 179 3.82 8.12 -15.90
N ILE A 180 4.35 9.29 -16.23
CA ILE A 180 5.05 9.51 -17.52
C ILE A 180 6.24 8.55 -17.65
N ILE A 181 7.10 8.47 -16.63
CA ILE A 181 8.27 7.58 -16.64
C ILE A 181 7.83 6.12 -16.79
N LEU A 182 6.77 5.71 -16.08
CA LEU A 182 6.25 4.35 -16.15
C LEU A 182 5.69 4.01 -17.53
N LEU A 183 4.95 4.93 -18.16
CA LEU A 183 4.43 4.74 -19.52
C LEU A 183 5.54 4.66 -20.57
N ILE A 184 6.53 5.56 -20.47
CA ILE A 184 7.69 5.54 -21.38
C ILE A 184 8.48 4.24 -21.21
N ALA A 185 8.77 3.83 -19.98
CA ALA A 185 9.47 2.59 -19.71
C ALA A 185 8.68 1.37 -20.22
N GLY A 186 7.35 1.37 -20.02
CA GLY A 186 6.47 0.32 -20.54
C GLY A 186 6.49 0.23 -22.07
N LEU A 187 6.46 1.36 -22.77
CA LEU A 187 6.51 1.42 -24.23
C LEU A 187 7.86 1.00 -24.82
N ILE A 188 8.97 1.26 -24.10
CA ILE A 188 10.31 0.84 -24.54
C ILE A 188 10.48 -0.68 -24.45
N VAL A 189 9.84 -1.30 -23.46
CA VAL A 189 9.96 -2.74 -23.20
C VAL A 189 8.98 -3.56 -24.07
N SER A 190 7.85 -2.97 -24.47
CA SER A 190 6.86 -3.59 -25.37
C SER A 190 7.34 -3.66 -26.81
#